data_AF-A0A349DDE9-F1
#
_entry.id   AF-A0A349DDE9-F1
#
_cell.length_a   1.000
_cell.length_b   1.000
_cell.length_c   1.000
_cell.angle_alpha   90.00
_cell.angle_beta   90.00
_cell.angle_gamma   90.00
#
_symmetry.space_group_name_H-M   'P 1'
#
loop_
_entity.id
_entity.type
_entity.pdbx_description
1 polymer ?
#
loop_
_entity_poly.entity_id
_entity_poly.type
_entity_poly.pdbx_seq_one_letter_code
_entity_poly.pdbx_strand_id
1 'polypeptide(L)' 'ELSDRPFYVGVQYHPEFKSRPNKAHPLFKGFIEAALKKQAEK' A
#
# COMPACT_ATOMS: atom_id res chain seq x y z
N GLU A 1 7.36 -9.77 -3.00
CA GLU A 1 5.91 -9.80 -2.71
C GLU A 1 5.51 -11.25 -2.46
N LEU A 2 4.51 -11.51 -1.64
CA LEU A 2 4.04 -12.86 -1.35
C LEU A 2 2.64 -13.05 -1.94
N SER A 3 2.50 -13.99 -2.87
CA SER A 3 1.34 -14.10 -3.77
C SER A 3 0.05 -14.59 -3.09
N ASP A 4 0.13 -15.18 -1.91
CA ASP A 4 -1.00 -15.74 -1.14
C ASP A 4 -1.69 -14.70 -0.25
N ARG A 5 -1.16 -13.47 -0.18
CA ARG A 5 -1.70 -12.39 0.68
C ARG A 5 -2.21 -11.22 -0.17
N PRO A 6 -3.41 -10.69 0.12
CA PRO A 6 -4.01 -9.59 -0.65
C PRO A 6 -3.13 -8.33 -0.75
N PHE A 7 -2.29 -8.09 0.26
CA PHE A 7 -1.27 -7.05 0.23
C PHE A 7 -0.09 -7.48 1.12
N TYR A 8 1.07 -7.73 0.51
CA TYR A 8 2.32 -8.05 1.22
C TYR A 8 3.52 -7.53 0.43
N VAL A 9 3.91 -6.30 0.73
CA VAL A 9 4.96 -5.55 0.01
C VAL A 9 5.92 -4.96 1.02
N GLY A 10 7.22 -5.10 0.76
CA GLY A 10 8.29 -4.46 1.53
C GLY A 10 9.31 -3.85 0.58
N VAL A 11 9.87 -2.70 0.95
CA VAL A 11 10.90 -1.98 0.17
C VAL A 11 12.04 -1.58 1.08
N GLN A 12 13.27 -1.57 0.56
CA GLN A 12 14.47 -1.20 1.33
C GLN A 12 14.81 0.30 1.26
N TYR A 13 14.21 1.03 0.32
CA TYR A 13 14.36 2.48 0.24
C TYR A 13 13.25 3.17 1.06
N HIS A 14 13.34 4.49 1.18
CA HIS A 14 12.35 5.34 1.85
C HIS A 14 11.28 5.87 0.88
N PRO A 15 10.15 5.17 0.65
CA PRO A 15 9.07 5.63 -0.22
C PRO A 15 8.37 6.90 0.30
N GLU A 16 8.47 7.19 1.60
CA GLU A 16 7.89 8.37 2.25
C GLU A 16 8.39 9.67 1.63
N PHE A 17 9.68 9.76 1.30
CA PHE A 17 10.26 10.97 0.71
C PHE A 17 9.80 11.23 -0.73
N LYS A 18 9.22 10.23 -1.38
CA LYS A 18 8.70 10.32 -2.75
C LYS A 18 7.19 10.57 -2.81
N SER A 19 6.48 10.52 -1.67
CA SER A 19 5.05 10.79 -1.60
C SER A 19 4.76 12.30 -1.59
N ARG A 20 3.65 12.74 -2.19
CA ARG A 20 3.18 14.14 -2.20
C ARG A 20 1.67 14.19 -1.93
N PRO A 21 1.12 15.29 -1.37
CA PRO A 21 -0.32 15.39 -1.08
C PRO A 21 -1.23 15.08 -2.28
N ASN A 22 -0.90 15.61 -3.46
CA ASN A 22 -1.68 15.38 -4.69
C ASN A 22 -1.25 14.14 -5.48
N LYS A 23 -0.19 13.45 -5.02
CA LYS A 23 0.37 12.27 -5.68
C LYS A 23 0.96 11.35 -4.62
N ALA A 24 0.08 10.64 -3.93
CA ALA A 24 0.48 9.64 -2.94
C ALA A 24 1.34 8.56 -3.61
N HIS A 25 2.38 8.11 -2.91
CA HIS A 25 3.21 7.03 -3.41
C HIS A 25 2.36 5.74 -3.58
N PRO A 26 2.52 4.99 -4.68
CA PRO A 26 1.68 3.80 -4.96
C PRO A 26 1.66 2.78 -3.83
N LEU A 27 2.77 2.62 -3.11
CA LEU A 27 2.87 1.72 -1.96
C LEU A 27 1.88 2.08 -0.85
N PHE A 28 1.78 3.37 -0.49
CA PHE A 28 0.85 3.80 0.56
C PHE A 28 -0.60 3.79 0.06
N LYS A 29 -0.83 4.23 -1.18
CA LYS A 29 -2.18 4.19 -1.78
C LYS A 29 -2.72 2.76 -1.83
N GLY A 30 -1.92 1.82 -2.35
CA GLY A 30 -2.30 0.41 -2.43
C GLY A 30 -2.51 -0.24 -1.06
N PHE A 31 -1.71 0.14 -0.05
CA PHE A 31 -1.91 -0.34 1.31
C PHE A 31 -3.28 0.07 1.87
N ILE A 32 -3.65 1.35 1.71
CA ILE A 32 -4.95 1.86 2.17
C ILE A 32 -6.10 1.20 1.39
N GLU A 33 -5.98 1.06 0.07
CA GLU A 33 -7.00 0.38 -0.75
C GLU A 33 -7.20 -1.07 -0.31
N ALA A 34 -6.11 -1.81 -0.06
CA ALA A 34 -6.19 -3.18 0.45
C ALA A 34 -6.80 -3.26 1.86
N ALA A 35 -6.50 -2.28 2.73
CA ALA A 35 -7.09 -2.20 4.06
C ALA A 35 -8.61 -1.94 3.99
N LEU A 36 -9.05 -1.02 3.12
CA LEU A 36 -10.47 -0.75 2.89
C LEU A 36 -11.20 -1.96 2.32
N LYS A 37 -10.61 -2.65 1.33
CA LYS A 37 -11.17 -3.88 0.77
C LYS A 37 -11.35 -4.94 1.86
N LYS A 38 -10.31 -5.18 2.67
CA LYS A 38 -10.36 -6.13 3.78
C LYS A 38 -11.41 -5.75 4.83
N GLN A 39 -11.63 -4.45 5.07
CA GLN A 39 -12.66 -3.97 5.98
C GLN A 39 -14.07 -4.25 5.43
N ALA A 40 -14.29 -4.06 4.12
CA ALA A 40 -15.57 -4.29 3.48
C ALA A 40 -15.93 -5.79 3.35
N GLU A 41 -14.92 -6.67 3.27
CA GLU A 41 -15.09 -8.13 3.27
C GLU A 41 -15.40 -8.72 4.66
N LYS A 42 -15.39 -7.89 5.71
CA LYS A 42 -15.62 -8.28 7.10
C LYS A 42 -17.03 -7.94 7.57
#